data_AF-A0A0F9A720-F1
#
_entry.id   AF-A0A0F9A720-F1
#
_cell.length_a   1.000
_cell.length_b   1.000
_cell.length_c   1.000
_cell.angle_alpha   90.00
_cell.angle_beta   90.00
_cell.angle_gamma   90.00
#
_symmetry.space_group_name_H-M   'P 1'
#
loop_
_entity.id
_entity.type
_entity.pdbx_description
1 polymer ?
#
loop_
_entity_poly.entity_id
_entity_poly.type
_entity_poly.pdbx_seq_one_letter_code
_entity_poly.pdbx_strand_id
1 'polypeptide(L)' 'MTEIAQDGRVELVNSYHIAMTAIQGLNHVPTRYERMLWAANKYAREHDVKSVQAYKALSEALA' A
#
# COMPACT_ATOMS: atom_id res chain seq x y z
N MET A 1 15.64 10.33 -5.35
CA MET A 1 14.50 9.57 -4.78
C MET A 1 14.66 8.13 -5.21
N THR A 2 14.77 7.18 -4.30
CA THR A 2 14.84 5.75 -4.66
C THR A 2 13.51 5.37 -5.31
N GLU A 3 13.57 4.95 -6.58
CA GLU A 3 12.39 4.52 -7.33
C GLU A 3 12.01 3.10 -6.88
N ILE A 4 10.71 2.86 -6.67
CA ILE A 4 10.21 1.52 -6.34
C ILE A 4 10.19 0.70 -7.62
N ALA A 5 10.99 -0.36 -7.64
CA ALA A 5 11.10 -1.29 -8.75
C ALA A 5 9.75 -1.95 -9.08
N GLN A 6 9.65 -2.52 -10.28
CA GLN A 6 8.42 -3.14 -10.77
C GLN A 6 7.89 -4.24 -9.83
N ASP A 7 8.76 -5.09 -9.28
CA ASP A 7 8.39 -6.12 -8.31
C ASP A 7 7.78 -5.52 -7.03
N GLY A 8 8.35 -4.40 -6.57
CA GLY A 8 7.82 -3.65 -5.42
C GLY A 8 6.44 -3.05 -5.68
N ARG A 9 6.14 -2.67 -6.93
CA ARG A 9 4.78 -2.20 -7.31
C ARG A 9 3.77 -3.34 -7.26
N VAL A 10 4.15 -4.54 -7.70
CA VAL A 10 3.28 -5.74 -7.61
C VAL A 10 3.00 -6.08 -6.14
N GLU A 11 4.02 -6.04 -5.29
CA GLU A 11 3.87 -6.29 -3.85
C GLU A 11 2.96 -5.26 -3.16
N LEU A 12 3.07 -3.98 -3.54
CA LEU A 12 2.18 -2.91 -3.08
C LEU A 12 0.72 -3.17 -3.47
N VAL A 13 0.46 -3.55 -4.72
CA VAL A 13 -0.89 -3.88 -5.20
C VAL A 13 -1.46 -5.10 -4.48
N ASN A 14 -0.65 -6.14 -4.27
CA ASN A 14 -1.05 -7.31 -3.49
C ASN A 14 -1.39 -6.94 -2.05
N SER A 15 -0.57 -6.10 -1.42
CA SER A 15 -0.81 -5.58 -0.07
C SER A 15 -2.11 -4.75 -0.01
N TYR A 16 -2.42 -3.97 -1.04
CA TYR A 16 -3.68 -3.24 -1.15
C TYR A 16 -4.91 -4.17 -1.19
N HIS A 17 -4.81 -5.32 -1.87
CA HIS A 17 -5.90 -6.31 -1.87
C HIS A 17 -6.04 -7.01 -0.52
N ILE A 18 -4.92 -7.36 0.12
CA ILE A 18 -4.90 -7.95 1.47
C ILE A 18 -5.45 -6.98 2.52
N ALA A 19 -5.30 -5.66 2.32
CA ALA A 19 -5.83 -4.65 3.22
C ALA A 19 -7.35 -4.79 3.43
N MET A 20 -8.12 -5.34 2.49
CA MET A 20 -9.56 -5.60 2.71
C MET A 20 -9.83 -6.50 3.92
N THR A 21 -8.95 -7.47 4.17
CA THR A 21 -9.10 -8.45 5.25
C THR A 21 -8.21 -8.11 6.45
N ALA A 22 -7.06 -7.49 6.24
CA ALA A 22 -6.09 -7.23 7.30
C ALA A 22 -6.50 -6.13 8.29
N ILE A 23 -7.38 -5.20 7.90
CA ILE A 23 -7.98 -4.19 8.79
C ILE A 23 -9.43 -4.55 9.18
N GLN A 24 -9.76 -5.83 9.19
CA GLN A 24 -10.97 -6.34 9.82
C GLN A 24 -10.98 -5.94 11.30
N GLY A 25 -11.97 -5.12 11.69
CA GLY A 25 -12.02 -4.47 12.99
C GLY A 25 -12.50 -3.01 12.91
N LEU A 26 -12.49 -2.42 11.71
CA LEU A 26 -13.24 -1.19 11.45
C LEU A 26 -14.75 -1.50 11.51
N ASN A 27 -15.53 -0.61 12.13
CA ASN A 27 -17.00 -0.67 12.15
C ASN A 27 -17.62 -0.35 10.77
N HIS A 28 -16.79 -0.31 9.71
CA HIS A 28 -17.14 0.01 8.34
C HIS A 28 -16.26 -0.76 7.36
N VAL A 29 -16.72 -0.86 6.11
CA VAL A 29 -15.92 -1.42 5.01
C VAL A 29 -14.77 -0.47 4.70
N PRO A 30 -13.50 -0.94 4.69
CA PRO A 30 -12.36 -0.09 4.42
C PRO A 30 -12.47 0.66 3.08
N THR A 31 -12.31 1.97 3.14
CA THR A 31 -12.26 2.81 1.95
C THR A 31 -11.02 2.51 1.10
N ARG A 32 -11.03 2.93 -0.17
CA ARG A 32 -9.84 2.82 -1.03
C ARG A 32 -8.64 3.52 -0.40
N TYR A 33 -8.85 4.68 0.20
CA TYR A 33 -7.80 5.47 0.84
C TYR A 33 -7.17 4.75 2.04
N GLU A 34 -7.98 4.21 2.95
CA GLU A 34 -7.49 3.47 4.12
C GLU A 34 -6.68 2.24 3.71
N ARG A 35 -7.12 1.52 2.67
CA ARG A 35 -6.38 0.38 2.13
C ARG A 35 -5.04 0.77 1.51
N MET A 36 -5.00 1.89 0.79
CA MET A 36 -3.76 2.41 0.21
C MET A 36 -2.77 2.85 1.30
N LEU A 37 -3.25 3.55 2.33
CA LEU A 37 -2.42 3.92 3.48
C LEU A 37 -1.87 2.70 4.21
N TRP A 38 -2.72 1.69 4.43
CA TRP A 38 -2.28 0.46 5.07
C TRP A 38 -1.18 -0.23 4.28
N ALA A 39 -1.38 -0.42 2.97
CA ALA A 39 -0.41 -1.06 2.08
C ALA A 39 0.92 -0.28 2.01
N ALA A 40 0.85 1.04 1.86
CA ALA A 40 2.02 1.90 1.82
C ALA A 40 2.83 1.88 3.13
N ASN A 41 2.13 1.93 4.27
CA ASN A 41 2.77 1.86 5.58
C ASN A 41 3.37 0.49 5.87
N LYS A 42 2.71 -0.60 5.45
CA LYS A 42 3.25 -1.95 5.57
C LYS A 42 4.53 -2.09 4.76
N TYR A 43 4.48 -1.73 3.47
CA TYR A 43 5.63 -1.80 2.58
C TYR A 43 6.80 -0.96 3.08
N ALA A 44 6.55 0.25 3.59
CA ALA A 44 7.58 1.13 4.16
C ALA A 44 8.23 0.62 5.46
N ARG A 45 7.61 -0.35 6.15
CA ARG A 45 8.23 -1.01 7.32
C ARG A 45 9.10 -2.19 6.91
N GLU A 46 8.73 -2.87 5.84
CA GLU A 46 9.40 -4.06 5.31
C GLU A 46 10.58 -3.69 4.40
N HIS A 47 10.46 -2.54 3.72
CA HIS A 47 11.43 -2.00 2.79
C HIS A 47 11.83 -0.60 3.26
N ASP A 48 13.13 -0.26 3.25
CA ASP A 48 13.68 1.03 3.72
C ASP A 48 13.30 2.20 2.78
N VAL A 49 11.99 2.43 2.64
CA VAL A 49 11.37 3.45 1.78
C VAL A 49 10.37 4.25 2.59
N LYS A 50 10.17 5.51 2.21
CA LYS A 50 9.17 6.35 2.89
C LYS A 50 7.76 5.92 2.48
N SER A 51 6.84 5.87 3.44
CA SER A 51 5.41 5.56 3.19
C SER A 51 4.79 6.46 2.11
N VAL A 52 5.16 7.74 2.03
CA VAL A 52 4.70 8.66 0.97
C VAL A 52 5.15 8.20 -0.43
N GLN A 53 6.37 7.66 -0.55
CA GLN A 53 6.87 7.12 -1.83
C GLN A 53 6.12 5.84 -2.21
N ALA A 54 5.90 4.95 -1.24
CA ALA A 54 5.11 3.73 -1.42
C ALA A 54 3.66 4.03 -1.81
N TYR A 55 3.03 5.03 -1.17
CA TYR A 55 1.69 5.50 -1.49
C TYR A 55 1.61 6.06 -2.92
N LYS A 56 2.58 6.89 -3.32
CA LYS A 56 2.64 7.44 -4.68
C LYS A 56 2.75 6.33 -5.73
N ALA A 57 3.68 5.40 -5.55
CA ALA A 57 3.86 4.28 -6.47
C ALA A 57 2.61 3.39 -6.56
N LEU A 58 1.94 3.14 -5.43
CA LEU A 58 0.68 2.40 -5.41
C LEU A 58 -0.44 3.18 -6.11
N SER A 59 -0.53 4.50 -5.90
CA SER A 59 -1.54 5.32 -6.57
C SER A 59 -1.37 5.32 -8.09
N GLU A 60 -0.12 5.34 -8.59
CA GLU A 60 0.20 5.25 -10.01
C GLU A 60 -0.12 3.86 -10.57
N ALA A 61 0.13 2.79 -9.79
CA ALA A 61 -0.18 1.42 -10.20
C ALA A 61 -1.70 1.09 -10.22
N LEU A 62 -2.52 1.86 -9.50
CA LEU A 62 -3.97 1.70 -9.42
C LEU A 62 -4.76 2.72 -10.27
N ALA A 63 -4.07 3.57 -11.04
CA ALA A 63 -4.68 4.54 -11.96
C ALA A 63 -5.06 3.87 -13.28
#